data_AF-A0A2H0ACB6-F1
#
_entry.id   AF-A0A2H0ACB6-F1
#
_cell.length_a   1.000
_cell.length_b   1.000
_cell.length_c   1.000
_cell.angle_alpha   90.00
_cell.angle_beta   90.00
_cell.angle_gamma   90.00
#
_symmetry.space_group_name_H-M   'P 1'
#
loop_
_entity.id
_entity.type
_entity.pdbx_description
1 polymer ?
#
loop_
_entity_poly.entity_id
_entity_poly.type
_entity_poly.pdbx_seq_one_letter_code
_entity_poly.pdbx_strand_id
1 'polypeptide(L)'
;MNGINFEETSINLPTLFMIETLDDTQIEVSIQKQQYASGVQPMVYFCVPLRAFKNSSDLLGRSSVSDDKLVYVISKTNALNLVHMIKVFGMASKRHNYDVVEILKILLEIINNR
;
A
#
# COMPACT_ATOMS: atom_id res chain seq x y z
N MET A 1 -36.82 8.56 10.90
CA MET A 1 -36.89 7.09 11.10
C MET A 1 -37.89 6.78 12.20
N ASN A 2 -38.81 5.81 12.01
CA ASN A 2 -39.84 5.41 12.99
C ASN A 2 -40.60 6.57 13.67
N GLY A 3 -41.04 7.56 12.88
CA GLY A 3 -41.77 8.73 13.42
C GLY A 3 -40.91 9.80 14.10
N ILE A 4 -39.58 9.64 14.12
CA ILE A 4 -38.62 10.61 14.65
C ILE A 4 -37.85 11.27 13.49
N ASN A 5 -37.64 12.59 13.57
CA ASN A 5 -36.86 13.34 12.59
C ASN A 5 -35.35 13.23 12.86
N PHE A 6 -34.57 13.02 11.81
CA PHE A 6 -33.11 12.95 11.86
C PHE A 6 -32.56 13.90 10.80
N GLU A 7 -31.43 14.52 11.11
CA GLU A 7 -30.59 15.23 10.14
C GLU A 7 -29.47 14.31 9.70
N GLU A 8 -29.25 14.21 8.39
CA GLU A 8 -28.19 13.39 7.81
C GLU A 8 -26.86 14.16 7.81
N THR A 9 -25.76 13.43 8.03
CA THR A 9 -24.41 13.95 7.87
C THR A 9 -23.47 12.86 7.36
N SER A 10 -22.36 13.25 6.75
CA SER A 10 -21.36 12.33 6.20
C SER A 10 -19.97 12.56 6.81
N ILE A 11 -19.20 11.47 6.91
CA ILE A 11 -17.82 11.50 7.36
C ILE A 11 -16.94 11.23 6.13
N ASN A 12 -16.07 12.19 5.79
CA ASN A 12 -15.10 12.05 4.72
C ASN A 12 -13.71 11.81 5.31
N LEU A 13 -13.11 10.66 4.99
CA LEU A 13 -11.70 10.38 5.28
C LEU A 13 -10.92 10.33 3.97
N PRO A 14 -9.78 11.04 3.85
CA PRO A 14 -9.07 11.16 2.59
C PRO A 14 -8.38 9.85 2.21
N THR A 15 -8.30 9.61 0.91
CA THR A 15 -7.44 8.60 0.29
C THR A 15 -6.58 9.30 -0.77
N LEU A 16 -5.28 9.05 -0.72
CA LEU A 16 -4.28 9.61 -1.62
C LEU A 16 -3.69 8.47 -2.42
N PHE A 17 -3.36 8.71 -3.69
CA PHE A 17 -2.72 7.68 -4.52
C PHE A 17 -1.65 8.27 -5.43
N MET A 18 -0.61 7.49 -5.67
CA MET A 18 0.50 7.78 -6.57
C MET A 18 0.47 6.80 -7.73
N ILE A 19 0.46 7.33 -8.96
CA ILE A 19 0.45 6.56 -10.22
C ILE A 19 1.80 6.57 -10.96
N GLU A 20 2.85 7.14 -10.35
CA GLU A 20 4.18 7.31 -10.98
C GLU A 20 5.05 6.04 -10.91
N THR A 21 4.46 4.87 -11.11
CA THR A 21 5.22 3.61 -11.10
C THR A 21 5.54 3.16 -12.52
N LEU A 22 6.62 2.39 -12.66
CA LEU A 22 7.16 1.99 -13.97
C LEU A 22 6.44 0.79 -14.62
N ASP A 23 5.51 0.17 -13.89
CA ASP A 23 4.80 -1.06 -14.28
C ASP A 23 3.28 -0.98 -14.00
N ASP A 24 2.72 0.23 -14.05
CA ASP A 24 1.31 0.54 -13.81
C ASP A 24 0.79 0.14 -12.41
N THR A 25 1.71 -0.14 -11.47
CA THR A 25 1.38 -0.31 -10.05
C THR A 25 0.97 1.02 -9.41
N GLN A 26 0.33 0.96 -8.26
CA GLN A 26 -0.14 2.15 -7.56
C GLN A 26 0.11 2.01 -6.07
N ILE A 27 0.53 3.11 -5.44
CA ILE A 27 0.66 3.17 -3.98
C ILE A 27 -0.45 4.08 -3.48
N GLU A 28 -1.29 3.56 -2.59
CA GLU A 28 -2.39 4.29 -1.98
C GLU A 28 -2.18 4.46 -0.48
N VAL A 29 -2.62 5.60 0.05
CA VAL A 29 -2.68 5.87 1.48
C VAL A 29 -4.11 6.25 1.81
N SER A 30 -4.79 5.40 2.57
CA SER A 30 -6.15 5.64 3.04
C SER A 30 -6.12 5.99 4.53
N ILE A 31 -6.71 7.13 4.90
CA ILE A 31 -6.89 7.48 6.31
C ILE A 31 -8.14 6.77 6.82
N GLN A 32 -7.97 5.95 7.86
CA GLN A 32 -9.05 5.17 8.45
C GLN A 32 -9.14 5.41 9.94
N LYS A 33 -10.33 5.22 10.52
CA LYS A 33 -10.46 5.21 11.99
C LYS A 33 -9.65 4.05 12.57
N GLN A 34 -8.98 4.28 13.69
CA GLN A 34 -8.29 3.21 14.39
C GLN A 34 -9.31 2.20 14.93
N GLN A 35 -9.02 0.91 14.78
CA GLN A 35 -9.80 -0.13 15.45
C GLN A 35 -9.41 -0.17 16.93
N TYR A 36 -10.40 -0.15 17.84
CA TYR A 36 -10.20 -0.24 19.29
C TYR A 36 -9.34 0.87 19.93
N ALA A 37 -9.12 1.99 19.24
CA ALA A 37 -8.39 3.15 19.74
C ALA A 37 -8.98 4.47 19.23
N SER A 38 -8.60 5.58 19.86
CA SER A 38 -9.02 6.91 19.46
C SER A 38 -8.11 7.49 18.37
N GLY A 39 -8.70 7.96 17.27
CA GLY A 39 -8.00 8.71 16.24
C GLY A 39 -8.09 8.06 14.86
N VAL A 40 -7.16 8.45 14.00
CA VAL A 40 -7.04 7.93 12.64
C VAL A 40 -5.67 7.28 12.43
N GLN A 41 -5.61 6.37 11.48
CA GLN A 41 -4.38 5.72 11.04
C GLN A 41 -4.30 5.75 9.52
N PRO A 42 -3.11 6.01 8.96
CA PRO A 42 -2.85 5.81 7.54
C PRO A 42 -2.63 4.32 7.26
N MET A 43 -3.38 3.79 6.31
CA MET A 43 -3.21 2.44 5.77
C MET A 43 -2.58 2.57 4.39
N VAL A 44 -1.44 1.91 4.17
CA VAL A 44 -0.73 1.93 2.88
C VAL A 44 -1.07 0.66 2.10
N TYR A 45 -1.49 0.81 0.85
CA TYR A 45 -1.79 -0.28 -0.08
C TYR A 45 -0.85 -0.23 -1.28
N PHE A 46 -0.38 -1.39 -1.71
CA PHE A 46 0.34 -1.55 -2.97
C PHE A 46 -0.54 -2.31 -3.96
N CYS A 47 -1.07 -1.59 -4.93
CA CYS A 47 -1.98 -2.09 -5.93
C CYS A 47 -1.19 -2.57 -7.15
N VAL A 48 -1.27 -3.86 -7.46
CA VAL A 48 -0.58 -4.47 -8.60
C VAL A 48 -1.60 -4.86 -9.66
N PRO A 49 -1.57 -4.27 -10.87
CA PRO A 49 -2.51 -4.63 -11.92
C PRO A 49 -2.25 -6.07 -12.38
N LEU A 50 -3.31 -6.79 -12.75
CA LEU A 50 -3.21 -8.19 -13.18
C LEU A 50 -2.15 -8.38 -14.29
N ARG A 51 -2.00 -7.39 -15.19
CA ARG A 51 -1.04 -7.45 -16.30
C ARG A 51 0.43 -7.37 -15.87
N ALA A 52 0.73 -6.82 -14.69
CA ALA A 52 2.10 -6.71 -14.18
C ALA A 52 2.66 -8.04 -13.66
N PHE A 53 1.82 -9.06 -13.48
CA PHE A 53 2.27 -10.39 -13.05
C PHE A 53 2.84 -11.17 -14.23
N LYS A 54 3.94 -11.89 -13.99
CA LYS A 54 4.65 -12.68 -15.00
C LYS A 54 3.75 -13.74 -15.65
N ASN A 55 2.86 -14.33 -14.87
CA ASN A 55 1.95 -15.40 -15.28
C ASN A 55 0.49 -14.90 -15.44
N SER A 56 0.33 -13.61 -15.73
CA SER A 56 -0.99 -13.00 -15.89
C SER A 56 -1.83 -13.63 -17.00
N SER A 57 -1.18 -14.13 -18.06
CA SER A 57 -1.80 -14.87 -19.17
C SER A 57 -2.59 -16.08 -18.72
N ASP A 58 -2.16 -16.75 -17.65
CA ASP A 58 -2.74 -18.02 -17.19
C ASP A 58 -4.10 -17.80 -16.51
N LEU A 59 -4.40 -16.56 -16.15
CA LEU A 59 -5.57 -16.11 -15.40
C LEU A 59 -6.46 -15.16 -16.21
N LEU A 60 -5.94 -14.61 -17.31
CA LEU A 60 -6.68 -13.65 -18.12
C LEU A 60 -7.86 -14.32 -18.82
N GLY A 61 -9.06 -13.76 -18.65
CA GLY A 61 -10.27 -14.24 -19.33
C GLY A 61 -10.96 -15.42 -18.67
N ARG A 62 -10.54 -15.82 -17.46
CA ARG A 62 -11.24 -16.83 -16.64
C ARG A 62 -11.38 -16.38 -15.20
N SER A 63 -12.26 -17.04 -14.46
CA SER A 63 -12.34 -16.90 -13.01
C SER A 63 -11.14 -17.57 -12.32
N SER A 64 -10.74 -16.99 -11.20
CA SER A 64 -9.73 -17.58 -10.31
C SER A 64 -10.28 -18.82 -9.60
N VAL A 65 -9.40 -19.79 -9.33
CA VAL A 65 -9.64 -20.98 -8.50
C VAL A 65 -8.67 -20.98 -7.31
N SER A 66 -8.97 -21.77 -6.27
CA SER A 66 -8.26 -21.69 -4.97
C SER A 66 -6.74 -21.91 -5.03
N ASP A 67 -6.23 -22.64 -6.03
CA ASP A 67 -4.80 -22.92 -6.18
C ASP A 67 -4.06 -21.94 -7.09
N ASP A 68 -4.76 -20.95 -7.66
CA ASP A 68 -4.16 -19.95 -8.50
C ASP A 68 -3.17 -19.08 -7.72
N LYS A 69 -1.99 -18.86 -8.31
CA LYS A 69 -0.95 -18.01 -7.76
C LYS A 69 -0.53 -17.00 -8.80
N LEU A 70 -0.25 -15.78 -8.35
CA LEU A 70 0.28 -14.72 -9.18
C LEU A 70 1.74 -14.44 -8.79
N VAL A 71 2.60 -14.25 -9.79
CA VAL A 71 4.04 -14.02 -9.60
C VAL A 71 4.39 -12.60 -9.99
N TYR A 72 4.60 -11.74 -9.00
CA TYR A 72 5.12 -10.39 -9.20
C TYR A 72 6.63 -10.41 -9.09
N VAL A 73 7.32 -10.06 -10.18
CA VAL A 73 8.78 -10.12 -10.24
C VAL A 73 9.36 -8.74 -9.96
N ILE A 74 10.13 -8.65 -8.87
CA ILE A 74 10.90 -7.45 -8.54
C ILE A 74 12.23 -7.54 -9.27
N SER A 75 12.53 -6.52 -10.07
CA SER A 75 13.72 -6.44 -10.89
C SER A 75 14.31 -5.02 -10.87
N LYS A 76 15.41 -4.80 -11.58
CA LYS A 76 16.02 -3.47 -11.67
C LYS A 76 15.09 -2.41 -12.26
N THR A 77 14.11 -2.80 -13.09
CA THR A 77 13.20 -1.87 -13.75
C THR A 77 12.08 -1.37 -12.85
N ASN A 78 11.68 -2.12 -11.81
CA ASN A 78 10.58 -1.75 -10.91
C ASN A 78 10.98 -1.69 -9.42
N ALA A 79 12.25 -1.91 -9.09
CA ALA A 79 12.76 -1.77 -7.72
C ALA A 79 12.51 -0.39 -7.12
N LEU A 80 12.40 0.66 -7.95
CA LEU A 80 12.06 2.01 -7.49
C LEU A 80 10.69 2.07 -6.81
N ASN A 81 9.74 1.21 -7.17
CA ASN A 81 8.43 1.13 -6.53
C ASN A 81 8.55 0.78 -5.04
N LEU A 82 9.50 -0.08 -4.67
CA LEU A 82 9.78 -0.38 -3.26
C LEU A 82 10.32 0.83 -2.52
N VAL A 83 11.19 1.62 -3.17
CA VAL A 83 11.74 2.85 -2.59
C VAL A 83 10.62 3.88 -2.38
N HIS A 84 9.71 4.02 -3.34
CA HIS A 84 8.52 4.87 -3.19
C HIS A 84 7.64 4.40 -2.03
N MET A 85 7.42 3.09 -1.90
CA MET A 85 6.64 2.52 -0.81
C MET A 85 7.27 2.84 0.56
N ILE A 86 8.59 2.66 0.71
CA ILE A 86 9.31 3.00 1.96
C ILE A 86 9.23 4.50 2.26
N LYS A 87 9.36 5.38 1.26
CA LYS A 87 9.17 6.83 1.43
C LYS A 87 7.76 7.16 1.91
N VAL A 88 6.74 6.54 1.30
CA VAL A 88 5.33 6.73 1.69
C VAL A 88 5.10 6.27 3.12
N PHE A 89 5.60 5.10 3.52
CA PHE A 89 5.57 4.65 4.92
C PHE A 89 6.24 5.68 5.85
N GLY A 90 7.42 6.18 5.49
CA GLY A 90 8.14 7.17 6.28
C GLY A 90 7.42 8.51 6.43
N MET A 91 6.52 8.86 5.51
CA MET A 91 5.69 10.07 5.58
C MET A 91 4.33 9.83 6.26
N ALA A 92 3.90 8.58 6.39
CA ALA A 92 2.55 8.25 6.84
C ALA A 92 2.27 8.72 8.27
N SER A 93 3.23 8.54 9.20
CA SER A 93 3.11 9.05 10.58
C SER A 93 4.47 9.22 11.23
N LYS A 94 4.53 9.94 12.36
CA LYS A 94 5.77 10.06 13.16
C LYS A 94 6.33 8.69 13.60
N ARG A 95 5.44 7.74 13.93
CA ARG A 95 5.84 6.39 14.33
C ARG A 95 6.44 5.63 13.14
N HIS A 96 5.74 5.62 12.00
CA HIS A 96 6.25 4.98 10.79
C HIS A 96 7.55 5.62 10.30
N ASN A 97 7.71 6.94 10.45
CA ASN A 97 8.96 7.64 10.14
C ASN A 97 10.13 7.08 10.95
N TYR A 98 9.94 6.95 12.27
CA TYR A 98 10.94 6.37 13.16
C TYR A 98 11.29 4.94 12.75
N ASP A 99 10.28 4.09 12.55
CA ASP A 99 10.49 2.68 12.17
C ASP A 99 11.27 2.56 10.86
N VAL A 100 10.92 3.36 9.85
CA VAL A 100 11.63 3.40 8.55
C VAL A 100 13.09 3.84 8.73
N VAL A 101 13.35 4.86 9.54
CA VAL A 101 14.71 5.33 9.80
C VAL A 101 15.55 4.26 10.50
N GLU A 102 15.00 3.55 11.48
CA GLU A 102 15.70 2.45 12.17
C GLU A 102 15.98 1.27 11.22
N ILE A 103 15.02 0.88 10.38
CA ILE A 103 15.23 -0.14 9.33
C ILE A 103 16.39 0.28 8.40
N LEU A 104 16.40 1.54 7.95
CA LEU A 104 17.46 2.04 7.06
C LEU A 104 18.84 2.04 7.73
N LYS A 105 18.93 2.38 9.03
CA LYS A 105 20.18 2.30 9.79
C LYS A 105 20.72 0.86 9.83
N ILE A 106 19.87 -0.10 10.17
CA ILE A 106 20.25 -1.53 10.22
C ILE A 106 20.70 -2.03 8.83
N LEU A 107 19.98 -1.64 7.78
CA LEU A 107 20.36 -2.00 6.40
C LEU A 107 21.74 -1.43 6.02
N LEU A 108 22.04 -0.18 6.38
CA LEU A 108 23.33 0.43 6.13
C LEU A 108 24.45 -0.29 6.90
N GLU A 109 24.21 -0.68 8.15
CA GLU A 109 25.16 -1.47 8.94
C GLU A 109 25.44 -2.83 8.26
N ILE A 110 24.41 -3.54 7.82
CA ILE A 110 24.54 -4.82 7.11
C ILE A 110 25.34 -4.67 5.81
N ILE A 111 25.13 -3.57 5.07
CA ILE A 111 25.84 -3.30 3.82
C ILE A 111 27.32 -2.98 4.09
N ASN A 112 27.63 -2.19 5.12
CA ASN A 112 28.99 -1.78 5.45
C ASN A 112 29.81 -2.90 6.11
N ASN A 113 29.16 -3.88 6.74
CA ASN A 113 29.79 -5.05 7.35
C ASN A 113 29.96 -6.23 6.37
N ARG A 114 29.61 -6.05 5.09
CA ARG A 114 29.87 -7.00 3.99
C ARG A 114 31.06 -6.56 3.16
#